data_AF-A0AB33ZWF2-F1
#
_entry.id   AF-A0AB33ZWF2-F1
#
_cell.length_a   1.000
_cell.length_b   1.000
_cell.length_c   1.000
_cell.angle_alpha   90.00
_cell.angle_beta   90.00
_cell.angle_gamma   90.00
#
_symmetry.space_group_name_H-M   'P 1'
#
loop_
_entity.id
_entity.type
_entity.pdbx_description
1 polymer ?
#
loop_
_entity_poly.entity_id
_entity_poly.type
_entity_poly.pdbx_seq_one_letter_code
_entity_poly.pdbx_strand_id
1 'polypeptide(L)' 'MKFILKDQSVQFTFAGEKYSNGKKNRILKNVKKQASAEEVMKVGNALSKLQKDAGIKSARLISYSDIQA' A
#
# COMPACT_ATOMS: atom_id res chain seq x y z
N MET A 1 -21.98 15.73 10.76
CA MET A 1 -20.84 15.29 9.93
C MET A 1 -20.32 13.93 10.38
N LYS A 2 -20.62 12.88 9.61
CA LYS A 2 -20.17 11.50 9.82
C LYS A 2 -19.30 11.07 8.65
N PHE A 3 -18.13 10.49 8.94
CA PHE A 3 -17.25 9.89 7.94
C PHE A 3 -17.48 8.38 7.89
N ILE A 4 -17.85 7.85 6.73
CA ILE A 4 -18.07 6.41 6.53
C ILE A 4 -16.99 5.88 5.59
N LEU A 5 -16.05 5.09 6.11
CA LEU A 5 -14.99 4.47 5.31
C LEU A 5 -15.59 3.44 4.34
N LYS A 6 -15.60 3.76 3.05
CA LYS A 6 -16.15 2.91 1.98
C LYS A 6 -15.13 1.91 1.49
N ASP A 7 -13.94 2.38 1.14
CA ASP A 7 -12.87 1.56 0.58
C ASP A 7 -11.51 1.96 1.15
N GLN A 8 -10.58 1.02 1.15
CA GLN A 8 -9.19 1.24 1.51
C GLN A 8 -8.27 0.52 0.52
N SER A 9 -7.20 1.21 0.14
CA SER A 9 -6.13 0.66 -0.68
C SER A 9 -4.78 0.99 -0.07
N VAL A 10 -3.74 0.29 -0.52
CA VAL A 10 -2.36 0.62 -0.17
C VAL A 10 -1.55 0.85 -1.43
N GLN A 11 -0.78 1.94 -1.44
CA GLN A 11 0.27 2.16 -2.41
C GLN A 11 1.62 1.76 -1.80
N PHE A 12 2.27 0.77 -2.41
CA PHE A 12 3.65 0.43 -2.13
C PHE A 12 4.59 1.07 -3.16
N THR A 13 5.75 1.50 -2.70
CA THR A 13 6.89 1.86 -3.54
C THR A 13 8.01 0.86 -3.29
N PHE A 14 8.21 -0.05 -4.23
CA PHE A 14 9.29 -1.04 -4.20
C PHE A 14 10.58 -0.42 -4.76
N ALA A 15 11.74 -0.81 -4.21
CA ALA A 15 13.06 -0.46 -4.73
C ALA A 15 13.64 -1.63 -5.54
N GLY A 16 14.33 -1.34 -6.64
CA GLY A 16 15.03 -2.37 -7.40
C GLY A 16 15.66 -1.81 -8.67
N GLU A 17 16.89 -2.23 -8.96
CA GLU A 17 17.67 -1.78 -10.13
C GLU A 17 17.04 -2.18 -11.47
N LYS A 18 16.24 -3.27 -11.46
CA LYS A 18 15.46 -3.73 -12.62
C LYS A 18 14.38 -2.73 -13.08
N TYR A 19 14.07 -1.71 -12.29
CA TYR A 19 13.09 -0.69 -12.63
C TYR A 19 13.80 0.53 -13.24
N SER A 20 13.20 1.14 -14.27
CA SER A 20 13.81 2.22 -15.05
C SER A 20 14.26 3.45 -14.23
N ASN A 21 13.69 3.67 -13.05
CA ASN A 21 14.06 4.75 -12.12
C ASN A 21 14.46 4.20 -10.72
N GLY A 22 14.86 2.94 -10.65
CA GLY A 22 15.23 2.25 -9.41
C GLY A 22 14.07 1.97 -8.45
N LYS A 23 12.82 2.24 -8.87
CA LYS A 23 11.62 2.01 -8.04
C LYS A 23 10.38 1.64 -8.85
N LYS A 24 9.37 1.06 -8.19
CA LYS A 24 8.06 0.81 -8.80
C LYS A 24 6.95 1.08 -7.81
N ASN A 25 5.98 1.89 -8.23
CA ASN A 25 4.76 2.11 -7.48
C ASN A 25 3.72 1.05 -7.84
N ARG A 26 3.03 0.49 -6.85
CA ARG A 26 1.92 -0.44 -7.06
C ARG A 26 0.81 -0.16 -6.05
N ILE A 27 -0.42 -0.10 -6.54
CA ILE A 27 -1.61 0.07 -5.71
C ILE A 27 -2.29 -1.29 -5.59
N LEU A 28 -2.54 -1.73 -4.35
CA LEU A 28 -3.39 -2.88 -4.05
C LEU A 28 -4.72 -2.35 -3.49
N LYS A 29 -5.81 -2.67 -4.18
CA LYS A 29 -7.17 -2.27 -3.81
C LYS A 29 -7.80 -3.26 -2.84
N ASN A 30 -8.93 -2.90 -2.25
CA ASN A 30 -9.73 -3.76 -1.37
C ASN A 30 -8.93 -4.27 -0.16
N VAL A 31 -8.07 -3.42 0.40
CA VAL A 31 -7.38 -3.73 1.65
C VAL A 31 -8.40 -3.72 2.77
N LYS A 32 -8.24 -4.63 3.74
CA LYS A 32 -9.08 -4.66 4.94
C LYS A 32 -9.12 -3.27 5.57
N LYS A 33 -10.33 -2.78 5.82
CA LYS A 33 -10.54 -1.49 6.49
C LYS A 33 -9.82 -1.48 7.83
N GLN A 34 -9.13 -0.38 8.11
CA GLN A 34 -8.33 -0.20 9.34
C GLN A 34 -7.20 -1.22 9.46
N ALA A 35 -6.64 -1.70 8.34
CA ALA A 35 -5.45 -2.55 8.38
C ALA A 35 -4.32 -1.85 9.15
N SER A 36 -3.67 -2.59 10.05
CA SER A 36 -2.56 -2.05 10.81
C SER A 36 -1.37 -1.80 9.89
N ALA A 37 -0.57 -0.77 10.21
CA ALA A 37 0.65 -0.48 9.45
C ALA A 37 1.62 -1.67 9.43
N GLU A 38 1.70 -2.43 10.53
CA GLU A 38 2.56 -3.61 10.65
C GLU A 38 2.15 -4.72 9.69
N GLU A 39 0.86 -5.08 9.63
CA GLU A 39 0.35 -6.11 8.72
C GLU A 39 0.56 -5.71 7.25
N VAL A 40 0.27 -4.44 6.92
CA VAL A 40 0.50 -3.89 5.58
C VAL A 40 1.99 -4.00 5.20
N MET A 41 2.90 -3.67 6.12
CA MET A 41 4.34 -3.79 5.89
C MET A 41 4.79 -5.25 5.75
N LYS A 42 4.24 -6.19 6.54
CA LYS A 42 4.52 -7.63 6.38
C LYS A 42 4.17 -8.12 4.99
N VAL A 43 2.98 -7.78 4.48
CA VAL A 43 2.54 -8.12 3.12
C VAL A 43 3.45 -7.50 2.07
N GLY A 44 3.74 -6.21 2.19
CA GLY A 44 4.64 -5.53 1.27
C GLY A 44 6.03 -6.17 1.23
N ASN A 45 6.57 -6.57 2.39
CA ASN A 45 7.90 -7.17 2.47
C ASN A 45 7.92 -8.56 1.83
N ALA A 46 6.87 -9.36 2.05
CA ALA A 46 6.70 -10.63 1.36
C ALA A 46 6.65 -10.44 -0.16
N LEU A 47 5.88 -9.46 -0.65
CA LEU A 47 5.79 -9.14 -2.07
C LEU A 47 7.14 -8.68 -2.65
N SER A 48 7.89 -7.86 -1.93
CA SER A 48 9.23 -7.40 -2.30
C SER A 48 10.17 -8.60 -2.50
N LYS A 49 10.17 -9.55 -1.55
CA LYS A 49 11.00 -10.77 -1.63
C LYS A 49 10.64 -11.63 -2.83
N LEU A 50 9.35 -11.90 -3.04
CA LEU A 50 8.87 -12.70 -4.18
C LEU A 50 9.22 -12.07 -5.52
N GLN A 51 9.21 -10.74 -5.59
CA GLN A 51 9.57 -10.00 -6.79
C GLN A 51 11.10 -9.87 -6.98
N LYS A 52 11.93 -10.27 -6.01
CA LYS A 52 13.37 -9.99 -5.97
C LYS A 52 13.66 -8.49 -6.02
N ASP A 53 12.86 -7.70 -5.30
CA ASP A 53 13.08 -6.28 -5.07
C ASP A 53 14.06 -6.09 -3.90
N ALA A 54 14.77 -4.96 -3.88
CA ALA A 54 15.71 -4.59 -2.81
C ALA A 54 15.01 -4.17 -1.51
N GLY A 55 13.68 -4.02 -1.51
CA GLY A 55 12.89 -3.66 -0.35
C GLY A 55 11.72 -2.72 -0.70
N ILE A 56 11.06 -2.23 0.35
CA ILE A 56 10.04 -1.19 0.24
C ILE A 56 10.63 0.14 0.68
N LYS A 57 10.50 1.18 -0.16
CA LYS A 57 10.82 2.56 0.22
C LYS A 57 9.72 3.21 1.04
N SER A 58 8.46 2.95 0.69
CA SER A 58 7.30 3.50 1.40
C SER A 58 6.04 2.67 1.17
N ALA A 59 5.15 2.69 2.15
CA ALA A 59 3.78 2.22 2.02
C ALA A 59 2.83 3.34 2.49
N ARG A 60 1.76 3.59 1.74
CA ARG A 60 0.74 4.60 2.09
C ARG A 60 -0.65 3.98 2.02
N LEU A 61 -1.40 4.05 3.12
CA LEU A 61 -2.83 3.74 3.12
C LEU A 61 -3.60 4.90 2.48
N ILE A 62 -4.51 4.57 1.58
CA ILE A 62 -5.39 5.51 0.89
C ILE A 62 -6.81 5.10 1.24
N SER A 63 -7.51 5.97 1.96
CA SER A 63 -8.86 5.74 2.48
C SER A 63 -9.86 6.60 1.73
N TYR A 64 -10.92 5.98 1.21
CA TYR A 64 -12.04 6.67 0.58
C TYR A 64 -13.23 6.63 1.53
N SER A 65 -13.66 7.81 1.97
CA SER A 65 -14.76 7.98 2.93
C SER A 65 -15.84 8.89 2.35
N ASP A 66 -17.10 8.50 2.54
CA ASP A 66 -18.23 9.39 2.29
C ASP A 66 -18.39 10.34 3.47
N ILE A 67 -18.74 11.59 3.16
CA ILE A 67 -19.07 12.62 4.13
C ILE A 67 -20.57 12.81 4.11
N GLN A 68 -21.24 12.51 5.22
CA GLN A 68 -22.66 12.81 5.41
C GLN A 68 -22.78 13.97 6.40
N ALA A 69 -23.45 15.04 5.96
CA ALA A 69 -23.69 16.24 6.78
C ALA A 69 -24.66 15.91 7.92
#